data_AF-Q8EV17-F1
#
_entry.id   AF-Q8EV17-F1
#
_cell.length_a   1.000
_cell.length_b   1.000
_cell.length_c   1.000
_cell.angle_alpha   90.00
_cell.angle_beta   90.00
_cell.angle_gamma   90.00
#
_symmetry.space_group_name_H-M   'P 1'
#
loop_
_entity.id
_entity.type
_entity.pdbx_description
1 polymer ?
#
loop_
_entity_poly.entity_id
_entity_poly.type
_entity_poly.pdbx_seq_one_letter_code
_entity_poly.pdbx_strand_id
1 'polypeptide(L)'
;MTKNNKENKNKKVSKPFTGRYTEKEFTNIVKGCKFVDVKNFNVSFDSYEDEKTGDIIETSVFEGNMKIYKTKRHRKPIEVPPPGDDDKKPTDLSNEIKFIKDTLGIILSDMKEMKQDINYLKEKVTVLETDMVEVKSDIKILKEKVTVLENDVSILKKDVSEHSKILQDHSKILQDLQFN
;
A
#
# COMPACT_ATOMS: atom_id res chain seq x y z
N MET A 1 19.95 58.90 29.76
CA MET A 1 18.54 58.86 29.28
C MET A 1 18.23 57.47 28.77
N THR A 2 17.22 56.88 29.39
CA THR A 2 16.77 55.49 29.37
C THR A 2 16.19 55.12 28.01
N LYS A 3 16.74 54.11 27.32
CA LYS A 3 16.09 53.55 26.12
C LYS A 3 14.99 52.60 26.56
N ASN A 4 13.76 53.09 26.45
CA ASN A 4 12.52 52.38 26.77
C ASN A 4 12.47 51.02 26.08
N ASN A 5 12.46 49.99 26.91
CA ASN A 5 12.12 48.63 26.57
C ASN A 5 10.65 48.61 26.11
N LYS A 6 10.40 48.48 24.80
CA LYS A 6 9.05 48.15 24.30
C LYS A 6 8.78 46.70 24.68
N GLU A 7 8.25 46.51 25.89
CA GLU A 7 7.55 45.30 26.27
C GLU A 7 6.57 44.94 25.17
N ASN A 8 6.83 43.81 24.52
CA ASN A 8 5.97 43.28 23.48
C ASN A 8 4.70 42.72 24.16
N LYS A 9 3.71 43.58 24.37
CA LYS A 9 2.41 43.28 24.99
C LYS A 9 1.50 42.49 24.05
N ASN A 10 1.94 41.30 23.64
CA ASN A 10 1.08 40.31 23.01
C ASN A 10 1.25 38.96 23.72
N LYS A 11 1.02 38.93 25.04
CA LYS A 11 0.52 37.72 25.69
C LYS A 11 -0.91 37.52 25.21
N LYS A 12 -1.08 36.95 24.00
CA LYS A 12 -2.34 36.26 23.67
C LYS A 12 -2.48 35.17 24.72
N VAL A 13 -3.40 35.35 25.66
CA VAL A 13 -3.80 34.30 26.59
C VAL A 13 -4.35 33.18 25.70
N SER A 14 -3.50 32.18 25.45
CA SER A 14 -3.87 30.97 24.76
C SER A 14 -4.92 30.28 25.61
N LYS A 15 -6.15 30.14 25.11
CA LYS A 15 -7.10 29.21 25.73
C LYS A 15 -6.43 27.82 25.78
N PRO A 16 -6.54 27.09 26.90
CA PRO A 16 -5.92 25.78 27.00
C PRO A 16 -6.55 24.84 25.98
N PHE A 17 -5.71 24.09 25.27
CA PHE A 17 -6.12 23.02 24.39
C PHE A 17 -6.45 21.79 25.24
N THR A 18 -7.68 21.70 25.73
CA THR A 18 -8.14 20.65 26.64
C THR A 18 -9.39 20.00 26.09
N GLY A 19 -9.39 18.67 25.97
CA GLY A 19 -10.51 17.90 25.44
C GLY A 19 -10.06 16.57 24.84
N ARG A 20 -11.02 15.72 24.49
CA ARG A 20 -10.79 14.50 23.72
C ARG A 20 -10.78 14.85 22.23
N TYR A 21 -9.79 14.36 21.50
CA TYR A 21 -9.64 14.56 20.07
C TYR A 21 -9.54 13.19 19.39
N THR A 22 -10.12 13.06 18.20
CA THR A 22 -9.81 11.94 17.32
C THR A 22 -8.35 12.02 16.84
N GLU A 23 -7.81 10.90 16.38
CA GLU A 23 -6.45 10.85 15.82
C GLU A 23 -6.24 11.90 14.72
N LYS A 24 -7.21 12.02 13.80
CA LYS A 24 -7.14 12.98 12.69
C LYS A 24 -7.14 14.43 13.18
N GLU A 25 -7.92 14.76 14.20
CA GLU A 25 -7.95 16.11 14.76
C GLU A 25 -6.62 16.42 15.46
N PHE A 26 -6.15 15.51 16.29
CA PHE A 26 -4.89 15.67 17.01
C PHE A 26 -3.69 15.81 16.07
N THR A 27 -3.56 14.91 15.09
CA THR A 27 -2.47 14.92 14.10
C THR A 27 -2.44 16.22 13.29
N ASN A 28 -3.61 16.76 12.90
CA ASN A 28 -3.68 18.04 12.19
C ASN A 28 -3.18 19.21 13.03
N ILE A 29 -3.41 19.19 14.33
CA ILE A 29 -3.01 20.26 15.25
C ILE A 29 -1.50 20.27 15.46
N VAL A 30 -0.91 19.08 15.59
CA VAL A 30 0.53 18.91 15.79
C VAL A 30 1.31 18.88 14.46
N LYS A 31 0.61 18.87 13.31
CA LYS A 31 1.20 18.81 11.97
C LYS A 31 2.23 19.92 11.73
N GLY A 32 3.43 19.53 11.34
CA GLY A 32 4.54 20.45 11.06
C GLY A 32 5.27 20.96 12.32
N CYS A 33 5.09 20.32 13.47
CA CYS A 33 5.99 20.48 14.61
C CYS A 33 7.42 20.02 14.25
N LYS A 34 8.41 20.63 14.88
CA LYS A 34 9.83 20.28 14.70
C LYS A 34 10.33 19.32 15.77
N PHE A 35 9.90 19.54 17.00
CA PHE A 35 10.24 18.72 18.15
C PHE A 35 9.08 18.68 19.13
N VAL A 36 9.01 17.59 19.89
CA VAL A 36 8.02 17.34 20.93
C VAL A 36 8.79 16.97 22.18
N ASP A 37 8.65 17.78 23.23
CA ASP A 37 9.15 17.42 24.54
C ASP A 37 8.03 16.71 25.29
N VAL A 38 8.33 15.53 25.81
CA VAL A 38 7.37 14.74 26.61
C VAL A 38 7.89 14.68 28.05
N LYS A 39 7.01 14.93 29.03
CA LYS A 39 7.31 14.89 30.46
C LYS A 39 6.27 14.06 31.20
N ASN A 40 6.71 13.28 32.18
CA ASN A 40 5.86 12.41 33.00
C ASN A 40 5.00 11.48 32.13
N PHE A 41 5.61 10.87 31.11
CA PHE A 41 4.92 9.99 30.18
C PHE A 41 4.86 8.57 30.76
N ASN A 42 3.66 8.05 30.90
CA ASN A 42 3.39 6.68 31.31
C ASN A 42 2.62 5.97 30.19
N VAL A 43 2.87 4.67 30.04
CA VAL A 43 2.14 3.81 29.12
C VAL A 43 1.60 2.64 29.92
N SER A 44 0.28 2.45 29.91
CA SER A 44 -0.36 1.27 30.47
C SER A 44 -1.02 0.45 29.38
N PHE A 45 -1.08 -0.86 29.60
CA PHE A 45 -1.65 -1.84 28.69
C PHE A 45 -2.65 -2.67 29.48
N ASP A 46 -3.90 -2.69 29.03
CA ASP A 46 -4.98 -3.46 29.62
C ASP A 46 -5.55 -4.40 28.55
N SER A 47 -5.80 -5.66 28.92
CA SER A 47 -6.43 -6.65 28.04
C SER A 47 -7.56 -7.35 28.78
N TYR A 48 -8.74 -7.45 28.17
CA TYR A 48 -9.86 -8.20 28.72
C TYR A 48 -10.68 -8.88 27.62
N GLU A 49 -11.43 -9.92 27.97
CA GLU A 49 -12.33 -10.61 27.06
C GLU A 49 -13.76 -10.04 27.22
N ASP A 50 -14.38 -9.64 26.12
CA ASP A 50 -15.76 -9.17 26.11
C ASP A 50 -16.70 -10.38 26.22
N GLU A 51 -17.35 -10.54 27.38
CA GLU A 51 -18.20 -11.70 27.69
C GLU A 51 -19.39 -11.90 26.74
N LYS A 52 -19.79 -10.89 25.97
CA LYS A 52 -20.94 -10.97 25.05
C LYS A 52 -20.53 -11.41 23.65
N THR A 53 -19.34 -11.01 23.21
CA THR A 53 -18.83 -11.22 21.85
C THR A 53 -17.75 -12.30 21.80
N GLY A 54 -17.07 -12.58 22.92
CA GLY A 54 -15.89 -13.43 23.00
C GLY A 54 -14.62 -12.75 22.46
N ASP A 55 -14.69 -11.47 22.12
CA ASP A 55 -13.55 -10.74 21.56
C ASP A 55 -12.55 -10.36 22.67
N ILE A 56 -11.27 -10.58 22.42
CA ILE A 56 -10.19 -10.06 23.28
C ILE A 56 -9.93 -8.60 22.90
N ILE A 57 -10.11 -7.69 23.85
CA ILE A 57 -9.91 -6.26 23.68
C ILE A 57 -8.62 -5.84 24.38
N GLU A 58 -7.68 -5.30 23.62
CA GLU A 58 -6.43 -4.74 24.11
C GLU A 58 -6.46 -3.21 24.01
N THR A 59 -6.20 -2.52 25.12
CA THR A 59 -6.16 -1.06 25.20
C THR A 59 -4.79 -0.60 25.68
N SER A 60 -4.19 0.32 24.92
CA SER A 60 -2.98 1.03 25.34
C SER A 60 -3.32 2.47 25.69
N VAL A 61 -3.02 2.89 26.91
CA VAL A 61 -3.23 4.27 27.38
C VAL A 61 -1.88 4.95 27.53
N PHE A 62 -1.75 6.10 26.86
CA PHE A 62 -0.56 6.95 26.90
C PHE A 62 -0.92 8.24 27.64
N GLU A 63 -0.37 8.43 28.83
CA GLU A 63 -0.67 9.58 29.69
C GLU A 63 0.60 10.37 29.98
N GLY A 64 0.56 11.68 29.77
CA GLY A 64 1.66 12.55 30.12
C GLY A 64 1.48 13.96 29.59
N ASN A 65 2.44 14.82 29.93
CA ASN A 65 2.44 16.20 29.48
C ASN A 65 3.31 16.34 28.24
N MET A 66 2.75 16.92 27.18
CA MET A 66 3.47 17.18 25.92
C MET A 66 3.65 18.68 25.68
N LYS A 67 4.84 19.08 25.21
CA LYS A 67 5.11 20.42 24.67
C LYS A 67 5.56 20.30 23.23
N ILE A 68 4.84 20.96 22.33
CA ILE A 68 5.03 20.82 20.89
C ILE A 68 5.51 22.14 20.32
N TYR A 69 6.61 22.11 19.57
CA TYR A 69 7.25 23.32 19.06
C TYR A 69 7.18 23.39 17.55
N LYS A 70 6.56 24.46 17.05
CA LYS A 70 6.43 24.76 15.63
C LYS A 70 7.05 26.11 15.35
N THR A 71 8.13 26.13 14.58
CA THR A 71 8.83 27.36 14.21
C THR A 71 8.70 27.60 12.71
N LYS A 72 7.98 28.66 12.33
CA LYS A 72 7.92 29.12 10.94
C LYS A 72 8.89 30.29 10.77
N ARG A 73 9.91 30.10 9.92
CA ARG A 73 10.81 31.19 9.53
C ARG A 73 10.26 31.83 8.27
N HIS A 74 10.11 33.14 8.29
CA HIS A 74 9.88 33.94 7.09
C HIS A 74 11.16 34.73 6.86
N ARG A 75 11.68 34.74 5.63
CA ARG A 75 12.73 35.68 5.25
C ARG A 75 12.11 37.09 5.28
N LYS A 76 12.83 38.08 5.81
CA LYS A 76 12.40 39.48 5.67
C LYS A 76 12.21 39.77 4.18
N PRO A 77 11.16 40.50 3.76
CA PRO A 77 11.09 41.04 2.41
C PRO A 77 12.42 41.76 2.12
N ILE A 78 13.04 41.44 0.99
CA ILE A 78 14.23 42.16 0.54
C ILE A 78 13.74 43.56 0.20
N GLU A 79 14.13 44.57 0.99
CA GLU A 79 14.05 45.96 0.55
C GLU A 79 15.07 46.09 -0.59
N VAL A 80 14.57 46.07 -1.83
CA VAL A 80 15.40 46.30 -3.01
C VAL A 80 15.79 47.78 -2.98
N PRO A 81 17.07 48.14 -2.86
CA PRO A 81 17.49 49.52 -3.05
C PRO A 81 17.07 50.00 -4.44
N PRO A 82 16.87 51.31 -4.67
CA PRO A 82 16.60 51.83 -6.01
C PRO A 82 17.65 51.28 -7.00
N PRO A 83 17.27 50.93 -8.24
CA PRO A 83 18.24 50.42 -9.21
C PRO A 83 19.30 51.49 -9.44
N GLY A 84 20.55 51.21 -9.05
CA GLY A 84 21.71 51.90 -9.58
C GLY A 84 22.07 51.28 -10.93
N ASP A 85 22.42 52.12 -11.90
CA ASP A 85 22.78 51.80 -13.29
C ASP A 85 24.13 51.06 -13.43
N ASP A 86 24.42 50.12 -12.54
CA ASP A 86 25.60 49.27 -12.64
C ASP A 86 25.17 47.86 -13.01
N ASP A 87 25.56 47.44 -14.21
CA ASP A 87 25.46 46.09 -14.76
C ASP A 87 25.73 45.01 -13.70
N LYS A 88 24.67 44.44 -13.14
CA LYS A 88 24.78 43.29 -12.23
C LYS A 88 25.19 42.07 -13.03
N LYS A 89 26.49 41.83 -13.09
CA LYS A 89 27.06 40.50 -13.33
C LYS A 89 26.31 39.50 -12.42
N PRO A 90 25.74 38.40 -12.96
CA PRO A 90 25.03 37.42 -12.14
C PRO A 90 25.93 36.95 -11.01
N THR A 91 25.49 37.11 -9.76
CA THR A 91 26.17 36.53 -8.60
C THR A 91 26.05 35.00 -8.66
N ASP A 92 27.04 34.29 -8.12
CA ASP A 92 27.10 32.82 -8.09
C ASP A 92 25.78 32.18 -7.61
N LEU A 93 25.19 32.77 -6.56
CA LEU A 93 23.87 32.43 -6.01
C LEU A 93 22.72 32.47 -7.02
N SER A 94 22.72 33.41 -7.97
CA SER A 94 21.67 33.50 -8.99
C SER A 94 21.76 32.34 -9.98
N ASN A 95 22.97 31.93 -10.33
CA ASN A 95 23.21 30.80 -11.22
C ASN A 95 22.84 29.49 -10.53
N GLU A 96 23.21 29.31 -9.24
CA GLU A 96 22.80 28.16 -8.44
C GLU A 96 21.27 28.04 -8.35
N ILE A 97 20.55 29.16 -8.09
CA ILE A 97 19.09 29.15 -8.02
C ILE A 97 18.47 28.76 -9.38
N LYS A 98 19.04 29.23 -10.49
CA LYS A 98 18.58 28.84 -11.83
C LYS A 98 18.81 27.35 -12.07
N PHE A 99 19.99 26.84 -11.76
CA PHE A 99 20.32 25.42 -11.89
C PHE A 99 19.39 24.53 -11.05
N ILE A 100 19.09 24.92 -9.80
CA ILE A 100 18.15 24.20 -8.93
C ILE A 100 16.74 24.20 -9.54
N LYS A 101 16.26 25.33 -10.08
CA LYS A 101 14.95 25.40 -10.73
C LYS A 101 14.87 24.49 -11.96
N ASP A 102 15.91 24.51 -12.79
CA ASP A 102 15.97 23.68 -13.99
C ASP A 102 15.99 22.19 -13.60
N THR A 103 16.80 21.81 -12.62
CA THR A 103 16.86 20.45 -12.06
C THR A 103 15.52 20.01 -11.47
N LEU A 104 14.84 20.87 -10.70
CA LEU A 104 13.51 20.57 -10.18
C LEU A 104 12.47 20.41 -11.30
N GLY A 105 12.60 21.18 -12.38
CA GLY A 105 11.76 21.03 -13.57
C GLY A 105 11.90 19.65 -14.21
N ILE A 106 13.14 19.17 -14.36
CA ILE A 106 13.45 17.83 -14.88
C ILE A 106 12.85 16.76 -13.95
N ILE A 107 13.13 16.83 -12.64
CA ILE A 107 12.62 15.86 -11.66
C ILE A 107 11.08 15.80 -11.69
N LEU A 108 10.40 16.94 -11.80
CA LEU A 108 8.94 16.98 -11.90
C LEU A 108 8.41 16.36 -13.19
N SER A 109 9.18 16.44 -14.29
CA SER A 109 8.85 15.76 -15.54
C SER A 109 9.00 14.25 -15.39
N ASP A 110 10.15 13.79 -14.89
CA ASP A 110 10.43 12.37 -14.67
C ASP A 110 9.40 11.74 -13.72
N MET A 111 9.02 12.45 -12.65
CA MET A 111 7.98 12.00 -11.73
C MET A 111 6.59 11.86 -12.40
N LYS A 112 6.27 12.68 -13.41
CA LYS A 112 5.02 12.55 -14.17
C LYS A 112 5.06 11.33 -15.08
N GLU A 113 6.18 11.10 -15.75
CA GLU A 113 6.40 9.94 -16.62
C GLU A 113 6.34 8.64 -15.80
N MET A 114 7.07 8.56 -14.68
CA MET A 114 7.00 7.43 -13.76
C MET A 114 5.57 7.14 -13.27
N LYS A 115 4.76 8.20 -13.03
CA LYS A 115 3.36 8.02 -12.63
C LYS A 115 2.51 7.42 -13.75
N GLN A 116 2.78 7.77 -15.01
CA GLN A 116 2.12 7.18 -16.16
C GLN A 116 2.52 5.71 -16.32
N ASP A 117 3.81 5.40 -16.21
CA ASP A 117 4.32 4.02 -16.26
C ASP A 117 3.72 3.15 -15.17
N ILE A 118 3.65 3.65 -13.94
CA ILE A 118 3.03 2.92 -12.82
C ILE A 118 1.54 2.64 -13.10
N ASN A 119 0.81 3.59 -13.69
CA ASN A 119 -0.60 3.37 -14.02
C ASN A 119 -0.76 2.32 -15.13
N TYR A 120 0.07 2.39 -16.17
CA TYR A 120 0.09 1.40 -17.24
C TYR A 120 0.42 0.00 -16.71
N LEU A 121 1.42 -0.12 -15.82
CA LEU A 121 1.76 -1.39 -15.17
C LEU A 121 0.61 -1.94 -14.34
N LYS A 122 -0.12 -1.08 -13.60
CA LYS A 122 -1.30 -1.52 -12.85
C LYS A 122 -2.37 -2.10 -13.76
N GLU A 123 -2.67 -1.44 -14.88
CA GLU A 123 -3.63 -1.95 -15.86
C GLU A 123 -3.20 -3.32 -16.41
N LYS A 124 -1.91 -3.47 -16.76
CA LYS A 124 -1.37 -4.75 -17.23
C LYS A 124 -1.43 -5.85 -16.18
N VAL A 125 -1.16 -5.54 -14.91
CA VAL A 125 -1.27 -6.50 -13.81
C VAL A 125 -2.72 -6.94 -13.63
N THR A 126 -3.70 -6.02 -13.68
CA THR A 126 -5.12 -6.38 -13.59
C THR A 126 -5.59 -7.28 -14.73
N VAL A 127 -5.09 -7.05 -15.95
CA VAL A 127 -5.36 -7.95 -17.08
C VAL A 127 -4.77 -9.34 -16.81
N LEU A 128 -3.50 -9.42 -16.40
CA LEU A 128 -2.85 -10.70 -16.07
C LEU A 128 -3.56 -11.46 -14.94
N GLU A 129 -4.07 -10.76 -13.93
CA GLU A 129 -4.87 -11.36 -12.85
C GLU A 129 -6.14 -12.00 -13.41
N THR A 130 -6.82 -11.33 -14.34
CA THR A 130 -8.03 -11.83 -15.00
C THR A 130 -7.72 -13.06 -15.86
N ASP A 131 -6.70 -12.97 -16.71
CA ASP A 131 -6.26 -14.09 -17.56
C ASP A 131 -5.89 -15.32 -16.71
N MET A 132 -5.24 -15.11 -15.56
CA MET A 132 -4.86 -16.19 -14.65
C MET A 132 -6.08 -16.86 -13.98
N VAL A 133 -7.17 -16.12 -13.73
CA VAL A 133 -8.42 -16.70 -13.25
C VAL A 133 -9.06 -17.58 -14.33
N GLU A 134 -9.06 -17.13 -15.58
CA GLU A 134 -9.56 -17.91 -16.73
C GLU A 134 -8.76 -19.20 -16.92
N VAL A 135 -7.43 -19.11 -16.95
CA VAL A 135 -6.54 -20.29 -17.06
C VAL A 135 -6.78 -21.31 -15.93
N LYS A 136 -7.00 -20.85 -14.70
CA LYS A 136 -7.34 -21.77 -13.58
C LYS A 136 -8.67 -22.48 -13.81
N SER A 137 -9.65 -21.78 -14.36
CA SER A 137 -10.95 -22.35 -14.72
C SER A 137 -10.80 -23.42 -15.81
N ASP A 138 -10.07 -23.11 -16.87
CA ASP A 138 -9.81 -24.01 -17.98
C ASP A 138 -9.06 -25.28 -17.53
N ILE A 139 -8.06 -25.12 -16.66
CA ILE A 139 -7.34 -26.25 -16.06
C ILE A 139 -8.28 -27.14 -15.24
N LYS A 140 -9.24 -26.56 -14.51
CA LYS A 140 -10.22 -27.34 -13.74
C LYS A 140 -11.12 -28.16 -14.67
N ILE A 141 -11.65 -27.54 -15.72
CA ILE A 141 -12.47 -28.22 -16.73
C ILE A 141 -11.66 -29.33 -17.43
N LEU A 142 -10.40 -29.07 -17.77
CA LEU A 142 -9.52 -30.05 -18.39
C LEU A 142 -9.30 -31.25 -17.48
N LYS A 143 -9.05 -31.03 -16.18
CA LYS A 143 -8.91 -32.12 -15.19
C LYS A 143 -10.17 -32.97 -15.12
N GLU A 144 -11.35 -32.36 -15.05
CA GLU A 144 -12.63 -33.08 -15.04
C GLU A 144 -12.81 -33.94 -16.31
N LYS A 145 -12.52 -33.38 -17.49
CA LYS A 145 -12.57 -34.11 -18.76
C LYS A 145 -11.59 -35.28 -18.81
N VAL A 146 -10.36 -35.10 -18.30
CA VAL A 146 -9.37 -36.18 -18.24
C VAL A 146 -9.85 -37.31 -17.33
N THR A 147 -10.42 -37.00 -16.16
CA THR A 147 -10.99 -38.03 -15.26
C THR A 147 -12.13 -38.81 -15.92
N VAL A 148 -13.00 -38.14 -16.70
CA VAL A 148 -14.04 -38.82 -17.48
C VAL A 148 -13.40 -39.77 -18.51
N LEU A 149 -12.40 -39.31 -19.26
CA LEU A 149 -11.69 -40.14 -20.23
C LEU A 149 -10.99 -41.36 -19.59
N GLU A 150 -10.39 -41.18 -18.41
CA GLU A 150 -9.78 -42.29 -17.65
C GLU A 150 -10.80 -43.36 -17.27
N ASN A 151 -12.02 -42.95 -16.88
CA ASN A 151 -13.12 -43.87 -16.59
C ASN A 151 -13.60 -44.58 -17.86
N ASP A 152 -13.83 -43.85 -18.95
CA ASP A 152 -14.28 -44.42 -20.22
C ASP A 152 -13.28 -45.46 -20.75
N VAL A 153 -11.98 -45.15 -20.70
CA VAL A 153 -10.91 -46.10 -21.07
C VAL A 153 -10.90 -47.33 -20.16
N SER A 154 -11.18 -47.16 -18.87
CA SER A 154 -11.25 -48.28 -17.92
C SER A 154 -12.44 -49.20 -18.20
N ILE A 155 -13.59 -48.63 -18.59
CA ILE A 155 -14.77 -49.39 -19.03
C ILE A 155 -14.44 -50.14 -20.33
N LEU A 156 -13.91 -49.45 -21.35
CA LEU A 156 -13.53 -50.07 -22.62
C LEU A 156 -12.55 -51.24 -22.43
N LYS A 157 -11.59 -51.12 -21.51
CA LYS A 157 -10.67 -52.22 -21.18
C LYS A 157 -11.40 -53.45 -20.62
N LYS A 158 -12.45 -53.26 -19.80
CA LYS A 158 -13.28 -54.37 -19.28
C LYS A 158 -14.08 -55.01 -20.41
N ASP A 159 -14.77 -54.20 -21.22
CA ASP A 159 -15.59 -54.68 -22.33
C ASP A 159 -14.76 -55.50 -23.34
N VAL A 160 -13.55 -55.03 -23.67
CA VAL A 160 -12.61 -55.77 -24.53
C VAL A 160 -12.16 -57.08 -23.88
N SER A 161 -11.88 -57.07 -22.57
CA SER A 161 -11.50 -58.30 -21.85
C SER A 161 -12.65 -59.31 -21.80
N GLU A 162 -13.89 -58.86 -21.64
CA GLU A 162 -15.07 -59.73 -21.62
C GLU A 162 -15.32 -60.35 -23.01
N HIS A 163 -15.28 -59.55 -24.07
CA HIS A 163 -15.35 -60.07 -25.44
C HIS A 163 -14.24 -61.07 -25.74
N SER A 164 -13.02 -60.82 -25.26
CA SER A 164 -11.91 -61.77 -25.42
C SER A 164 -12.19 -63.11 -24.74
N LYS A 165 -12.84 -63.13 -23.57
CA LYS A 165 -13.23 -64.38 -22.88
C LYS A 165 -14.31 -65.12 -23.66
N ILE A 166 -15.33 -64.40 -24.13
CA ILE A 166 -16.41 -64.98 -24.95
C ILE A 166 -15.84 -65.66 -26.21
N LEU A 167 -14.88 -65.03 -26.89
CA LEU A 167 -14.22 -65.62 -28.06
C LEU A 167 -13.44 -66.90 -27.71
N GLN A 168 -12.77 -66.94 -26.56
CA GLN A 168 -12.09 -68.14 -26.07
C GLN A 168 -13.08 -69.27 -25.78
N ASP A 169 -14.19 -68.96 -25.10
CA ASP A 169 -15.24 -69.93 -24.78
C ASP A 169 -15.88 -70.51 -26.05
N HIS A 170 -16.21 -69.66 -27.04
CA HIS A 170 -16.70 -70.10 -28.34
C HIS A 170 -15.69 -70.99 -29.08
N SER A 171 -14.40 -70.63 -29.07
CA SER A 171 -13.35 -71.45 -29.70
C SER A 171 -13.27 -72.85 -29.07
N LYS A 172 -13.47 -72.94 -27.75
CA LYS A 172 -13.47 -74.22 -27.04
C LYS A 172 -14.68 -75.09 -27.40
N ILE A 173 -15.87 -74.50 -27.43
CA ILE A 173 -17.10 -75.20 -27.85
C ILE A 173 -16.95 -75.79 -29.26
N LEU A 174 -16.38 -75.03 -30.20
CA LEU A 174 -16.14 -75.51 -31.56
C LEU A 174 -15.17 -76.70 -31.61
N GLN A 175 -14.13 -76.70 -30.77
CA GLN A 175 -13.22 -77.84 -30.65
C GLN A 175 -13.97 -79.07 -30.11
N ASP A 176 -14.73 -78.91 -29.02
CA ASP A 176 -15.50 -80.00 -28.41
C ASP A 176 -16.51 -80.65 -29.38
N LEU A 177 -17.09 -79.86 -30.29
CA LEU A 177 -17.98 -80.34 -31.36
C LEU A 177 -17.26 -81.08 -32.50
N GLN A 178 -15.97 -80.81 -32.74
CA GLN A 178 -15.19 -81.49 -33.78
C GLN A 178 -14.68 -82.88 -33.36
N PHE A 179 -14.70 -83.18 -32.05
CA PHE A 179 -14.23 -84.45 -31.49
C PHE A 179 -15.36 -85.42 -31.06
N ASN A 180 -16.62 -85.07 -31.32
CA ASN A 180 -17.80 -85.94 -31.16
C ASN A 180 -18.37 -86.35 -32.52
#